data_AF-A0A959UUY6-F1
#
_entry.id   AF-A0A959UUY6-F1
#
_cell.length_a   1.000
_cell.length_b   1.000
_cell.length_c   1.000
_cell.angle_alpha   90.00
_cell.angle_beta   90.00
_cell.angle_gamma   90.00
#
_symmetry.space_group_name_H-M   'P 1'
#
loop_
_entity.id
_entity.type
_entity.pdbx_description
1 polymer ?
#
loop_
_entity_poly.entity_id
_entity_poly.type
_entity_poly.pdbx_seq_one_letter_code
_entity_poly.pdbx_strand_id
1 'polypeptide(L)'
;MDKVKAGLRGLNALQKATKAAIVYQQMNGNPDFPAPDPSMAEFHAAYLELKAANLAALDRGRMAIHRRNMAVERMDHLLTRLAAYVNSVCLGDRLKLESSGF
;
A
#
# COMPACT_ATOMS: atom_id res chain seq x y z
N MET A 1 -3.01 20.02 -12.09
CA MET A 1 -3.65 19.02 -11.21
C MET A 1 -2.55 18.19 -10.59
N ASP A 2 -2.31 18.38 -9.30
CA ASP A 2 -1.41 17.51 -8.55
C ASP A 2 -2.04 16.11 -8.48
N LYS A 3 -1.33 15.12 -9.03
CA LYS A 3 -1.76 13.72 -9.04
C LYS A 3 -0.78 12.91 -8.21
N VAL A 4 -1.29 12.16 -7.25
CA VAL A 4 -0.54 11.18 -6.48
C VAL A 4 -0.13 10.02 -7.36
N LYS A 5 1.10 9.53 -7.17
CA LYS A 5 1.53 8.22 -7.65
C LYS A 5 1.86 7.35 -6.45
N ALA A 6 1.64 6.05 -6.56
CA ALA A 6 2.00 5.10 -5.49
C ALA A 6 3.51 5.08 -5.18
N GLY A 7 4.38 5.61 -6.05
CA GLY A 7 5.79 5.86 -5.72
C GLY A 7 6.61 4.60 -5.42
N LEU A 8 6.27 3.47 -6.06
CA LEU A 8 6.79 2.15 -5.70
C LEU A 8 8.13 1.80 -6.35
N ARG A 9 8.50 2.53 -7.41
CA ARG A 9 9.72 2.27 -8.18
C ARG A 9 10.95 2.56 -7.33
N GLY A 10 11.85 1.58 -7.23
CA GLY A 10 13.08 1.68 -6.44
C GLY A 10 12.93 1.27 -4.97
N LEU A 11 11.70 1.00 -4.49
CA LEU A 11 11.49 0.48 -3.14
C LEU A 11 11.72 -1.03 -3.09
N ASN A 12 12.45 -1.49 -2.10
CA ASN A 12 12.56 -2.90 -1.77
C ASN A 12 11.33 -3.41 -1.01
N ALA A 13 11.22 -4.73 -0.81
CA ALA A 13 10.06 -5.36 -0.19
C ALA A 13 9.76 -4.86 1.24
N LEU A 14 10.78 -4.52 2.02
CA LEU A 14 10.61 -3.97 3.36
C LEU A 14 10.10 -2.52 3.29
N GLN A 15 10.70 -1.69 2.44
CA GLN A 15 10.27 -0.31 2.23
C GLN A 15 8.83 -0.22 1.72
N LYS A 16 8.41 -1.16 0.85
CA LYS A 16 7.01 -1.28 0.40
C LYS A 16 6.08 -1.62 1.55
N ALA A 17 6.47 -2.53 2.45
CA ALA A 17 5.68 -2.82 3.65
C ALA A 17 5.59 -1.62 4.59
N THR A 18 6.67 -0.85 4.76
CA THR A 18 6.65 0.40 5.54
C THR A 18 5.72 1.45 4.93
N LYS A 19 5.78 1.66 3.61
CA LYS A 19 4.85 2.58 2.94
C LYS A 19 3.40 2.12 3.08
N ALA A 20 3.12 0.82 2.89
CA ALA A 20 1.79 0.25 3.11
C ALA A 20 1.28 0.48 4.55
N ALA A 21 2.15 0.35 5.56
CA ALA A 21 1.77 0.62 6.94
C ALA A 21 1.36 2.08 7.16
N ILE A 22 2.11 3.05 6.60
CA ILE A 22 1.79 4.48 6.69
C ILE A 22 0.44 4.77 6.02
N VAL A 23 0.26 4.30 4.78
CA VAL A 23 -1.00 4.49 4.04
C VAL A 23 -2.17 3.87 4.78
N TYR A 24 -2.00 2.66 5.33
CA TYR A 24 -3.05 2.03 6.13
C TYR A 24 -3.43 2.85 7.37
N GLN A 25 -2.43 3.34 8.12
CA GLN A 25 -2.66 4.14 9.33
C GLN A 25 -3.41 5.45 9.03
N GLN A 26 -3.12 6.07 7.89
CA GLN A 26 -3.72 7.35 7.54
C GLN A 26 -5.08 7.23 6.82
N MET A 27 -5.30 6.16 6.06
CA MET A 27 -6.56 5.93 5.35
C MET A 27 -7.62 5.24 6.21
N ASN A 28 -7.21 4.37 7.15
CA ASN A 28 -8.15 3.58 7.92
C ASN A 28 -8.92 4.45 8.92
N GLY A 29 -10.22 4.60 8.69
CA GLY A 29 -11.08 5.47 9.51
C GLY A 29 -10.98 6.96 9.17
N ASN A 30 -10.35 7.31 8.05
CA ASN A 30 -10.29 8.70 7.60
C ASN A 30 -11.65 9.14 7.02
N PRO A 31 -12.28 10.20 7.55
CA PRO A 31 -13.59 10.66 7.07
C PRO A 31 -13.56 11.24 5.65
N ASP A 32 -12.40 11.70 5.16
CA ASP A 32 -12.25 12.17 3.77
C ASP A 32 -12.34 11.02 2.76
N PHE A 33 -12.10 9.78 3.20
CA PHE A 33 -12.11 8.58 2.39
C PHE A 33 -13.07 7.53 2.99
N PRO A 34 -14.39 7.78 2.94
CA PRO A 34 -15.38 6.97 3.66
C PRO A 34 -15.57 5.56 3.06
N ALA A 35 -15.21 5.36 1.79
CA ALA A 35 -15.33 4.08 1.10
C ALA A 35 -14.11 3.80 0.21
N PRO A 36 -12.94 3.47 0.80
CA PRO A 36 -11.73 3.22 0.04
C PRO A 36 -11.88 2.00 -0.88
N ASP A 37 -11.37 2.13 -2.11
CA ASP A 37 -11.20 1.01 -3.05
C ASP A 37 -9.70 0.89 -3.42
N PRO A 38 -9.03 -0.25 -3.10
CA PRO A 38 -9.53 -1.42 -2.37
C PRO A 38 -9.91 -1.12 -0.92
N SER A 39 -10.75 -1.98 -0.34
CA SER A 39 -11.17 -1.83 1.07
C SER A 39 -9.96 -1.86 2.00
N MET A 40 -10.01 -1.10 3.10
CA MET A 40 -8.91 -1.08 4.07
C MET A 40 -8.68 -2.44 4.73
N ALA A 41 -9.71 -3.28 4.83
CA ALA A 41 -9.59 -4.64 5.32
C ALA A 41 -8.76 -5.53 4.37
N GLU A 42 -9.06 -5.48 3.06
CA GLU A 42 -8.28 -6.19 2.03
C GLU A 42 -6.83 -5.69 2.00
N PHE A 43 -6.65 -4.37 2.04
CA PHE A 43 -5.33 -3.74 2.06
C PHE A 43 -4.52 -4.17 3.28
N HIS A 44 -5.15 -4.21 4.47
CA HIS A 44 -4.50 -4.66 5.70
C HIS A 44 -4.06 -6.12 5.62
N ALA A 45 -4.93 -7.00 5.11
CA ALA A 45 -4.62 -8.41 4.96
C ALA A 45 -3.39 -8.63 4.06
N ALA A 46 -3.32 -7.93 2.93
CA ALA A 46 -2.16 -7.99 2.04
C ALA A 46 -0.89 -7.40 2.69
N TYR A 47 -1.02 -6.36 3.53
CA TYR A 47 0.09 -5.80 4.28
C TYR A 47 0.66 -6.80 5.29
N LEU A 48 -0.20 -7.46 6.06
CA LEU A 48 0.20 -8.51 6.99
C LEU A 48 0.87 -9.69 6.27
N GLU A 49 0.34 -10.08 5.11
CA GLU A 49 0.94 -11.12 4.27
C GLU A 49 2.35 -10.75 3.81
N LEU A 50 2.55 -9.53 3.30
CA LEU A 50 3.88 -9.05 2.89
C LEU A 50 4.85 -8.99 4.08
N LYS A 51 4.39 -8.53 5.25
CA LYS A 51 5.20 -8.48 6.47
C LYS A 51 5.64 -9.89 6.90
N ALA A 52 4.74 -10.86 6.89
CA ALA A 52 5.05 -12.25 7.21
C ALA A 52 6.01 -12.88 6.17
N ALA A 53 5.80 -12.62 4.88
CA ALA A 53 6.65 -13.14 3.82
C ALA A 53 8.07 -12.53 3.85
N ASN A 54 8.21 -11.27 4.24
CA ASN A 54 9.52 -10.63 4.48
C ASN A 54 10.31 -11.35 5.58
N LEU A 55 9.65 -11.71 6.69
CA LEU A 55 10.27 -12.47 7.78
C LEU A 55 10.66 -13.88 7.33
N ALA A 56 9.77 -14.61 6.67
CA ALA A 56 10.04 -15.96 6.19
C ALA A 56 11.17 -16.03 5.14
N ALA A 57 11.38 -14.95 4.37
CA ALA A 57 12.46 -14.88 3.39
C ALA A 57 13.85 -14.65 4.00
N LEU A 58 13.96 -14.38 5.31
CA LEU A 58 15.25 -14.24 6.00
C LEU A 58 16.09 -15.51 5.93
N ASP A 59 15.43 -16.68 5.94
CA ASP A 59 16.06 -18.00 5.80
C ASP A 59 16.53 -18.31 4.37
N ARG A 60 16.31 -17.39 3.42
CA ARG A 60 16.72 -17.47 2.00
C ARG A 60 16.24 -18.70 1.23
N GLY A 61 15.24 -19.41 1.74
CA GLY A 61 14.61 -20.51 1.02
C GLY A 61 13.97 -20.04 -0.29
N ARG A 62 14.20 -20.76 -1.40
CA ARG A 62 13.67 -20.39 -2.73
C ARG A 62 12.15 -20.19 -2.73
N MET A 63 11.42 -21.07 -2.04
CA MET A 63 9.96 -20.94 -1.91
C MET A 63 9.54 -19.70 -1.10
N ALA A 64 10.26 -19.36 -0.03
CA ALA A 64 9.97 -18.18 0.78
C ALA A 64 10.24 -16.89 0.00
N ILE A 65 11.33 -16.84 -0.77
CA ILE A 65 11.63 -15.73 -1.67
C ILE A 65 10.53 -15.56 -2.72
N HIS A 66 10.07 -16.67 -3.34
CA HIS A 66 8.99 -16.62 -4.31
C HIS A 66 7.68 -16.08 -3.70
N ARG A 67 7.29 -16.58 -2.52
CA ARG A 67 6.12 -16.08 -1.78
C ARG A 67 6.21 -14.59 -1.47
N ARG A 68 7.37 -14.12 -1.02
CA ARG A 68 7.59 -12.68 -0.78
C ARG A 68 7.43 -11.87 -2.06
N ASN A 69 7.97 -12.33 -3.19
CA ASN A 69 7.84 -11.62 -4.47
C ASN A 69 6.37 -11.54 -4.91
N MET A 70 5.58 -12.61 -4.73
CA MET A 70 4.14 -12.58 -4.99
C MET A 70 3.39 -11.59 -4.08
N ALA A 71 3.72 -11.58 -2.79
CA ALA A 71 3.14 -10.61 -1.85
C ALA A 71 3.52 -9.15 -2.20
N VAL A 72 4.73 -8.92 -2.71
CA VAL A 72 5.17 -7.60 -3.22
C VAL A 72 4.33 -7.17 -4.41
N GLU A 73 4.14 -8.05 -5.40
CA GLU A 73 3.33 -7.74 -6.59
C GLU A 73 1.87 -7.43 -6.22
N ARG A 74 1.29 -8.22 -5.31
CA ARG A 74 -0.05 -7.97 -4.77
C ARG A 74 -0.13 -6.60 -4.10
N MET A 75 0.84 -6.28 -3.24
CA MET A 75 0.87 -4.99 -2.55
C MET A 75 1.05 -3.81 -3.51
N ASP A 76 1.88 -3.96 -4.54
CA ASP A 76 2.07 -2.93 -5.56
C ASP A 76 0.78 -2.62 -6.30
N HIS A 77 0.03 -3.66 -6.65
CA HIS A 77 -1.26 -3.52 -7.32
C HIS A 77 -2.26 -2.77 -6.42
N LEU A 78 -2.37 -3.15 -5.15
CA LEU A 78 -3.29 -2.51 -4.20
C LEU A 78 -2.91 -1.06 -3.90
N LEU A 79 -1.62 -0.76 -3.68
CA LEU A 79 -1.15 0.62 -3.49
C LEU A 79 -1.43 1.49 -4.73
N THR A 80 -1.28 0.93 -5.93
CA THR A 80 -1.57 1.65 -7.18
C THR A 80 -3.06 1.93 -7.34
N ARG A 81 -3.92 0.94 -7.05
CA ARG A 81 -5.38 1.14 -7.06
C ARG A 81 -5.83 2.16 -6.03
N LEU A 82 -5.31 2.07 -4.81
CA LEU A 82 -5.66 2.99 -3.74
C LEU A 82 -5.20 4.43 -4.06
N ALA A 83 -4.02 4.60 -4.66
CA ALA A 83 -3.57 5.90 -5.16
C ALA A 83 -4.51 6.48 -6.24
N ALA A 84 -5.03 5.63 -7.13
CA ALA A 84 -6.01 6.05 -8.13
C ALA A 84 -7.33 6.48 -7.48
N TYR A 85 -7.80 5.74 -6.47
CA TYR A 85 -8.96 6.12 -5.68
C TYR A 85 -8.75 7.46 -4.97
N VAL A 86 -7.64 7.65 -4.26
CA VAL A 86 -7.31 8.91 -3.59
C VAL A 86 -7.34 10.07 -4.57
N ASN A 87 -6.73 9.93 -5.74
CA ASN A 87 -6.77 10.96 -6.78
C ASN A 87 -8.19 11.31 -7.23
N SER A 88 -9.09 10.32 -7.32
CA SER A 88 -10.48 10.52 -7.72
C SER A 88 -11.30 11.28 -6.67
N VAL A 89 -10.97 11.11 -5.39
CA VAL A 89 -11.66 11.76 -4.26
C VAL A 89 -11.11 13.16 -4.00
N CYS A 90 -9.78 13.34 -4.04
CA CYS A 90 -9.16 14.62 -3.71
C CYS A 90 -9.40 15.69 -4.78
N LEU A 91 -9.49 15.32 -6.07
CA LEU A 91 -9.69 16.26 -7.19
C LEU A 91 -8.74 17.48 -7.20
N GLY A 92 -7.55 17.35 -6.60
CA GLY A 92 -6.56 18.43 -6.45
C GLY A 92 -6.56 19.15 -5.09
N ASP A 93 -7.42 18.74 -4.16
CA ASP A 93 -7.36 19.17 -2.75
C ASP A 93 -6.14 18.54 -2.07
N ARG A 94 -5.13 19.40 -1.83
CA ARG A 94 -3.84 18.99 -1.28
C ARG A 94 -3.92 18.55 0.18
N LEU A 95 -4.85 19.11 0.96
CA LEU A 95 -4.99 18.73 2.38
C LEU A 95 -5.53 17.31 2.51
N LYS A 96 -6.52 16.96 1.68
CA LYS A 96 -7.05 15.58 1.61
C LYS A 96 -6.02 14.59 1.09
N LEU A 97 -5.20 15.03 0.15
CA LEU A 97 -4.12 14.21 -0.40
C LEU A 97 -3.09 13.89 0.69
N GLU A 98 -2.63 14.91 1.43
CA GLU A 98 -1.65 14.74 2.51
C GLU A 98 -2.21 13.88 3.66
N SER A 99 -3.54 13.85 3.88
CA SER A 99 -4.19 12.99 4.88
C SER A 99 -4.29 11.51 4.48
N SER A 100 -3.95 11.15 3.24
CA SER A 100 -4.02 9.76 2.72
C SER A 100 -2.74 8.94 2.91
N GLY A 101 -1.61 9.59 3.24
CA GLY A 101 -0.31 8.95 3.47
C GLY A 101 0.49 8.61 2.22
N PHE A 102 0.07 9.09 1.06
CA PHE A 102 0.75 8.85 -0.21
C PHE A 102 1.93 9.76 -0.51
#